data_AF-A0A1C5MZI6-F1
#
_entry.id   AF-A0A1C5MZI6-F1
#
_cell.length_a   1.000
_cell.length_b   1.000
_cell.length_c   1.000
_cell.angle_alpha   90.00
_cell.angle_beta   90.00
_cell.angle_gamma   90.00
#
_symmetry.space_group_name_H-M   'P 1'
#
loop_
_entity.id
_entity.type
_entity.pdbx_description
1 polymer ?
#
loop_
_entity_poly.entity_id
_entity_poly.type
_entity_poly.pdbx_seq_one_letter_code
_entity_poly.pdbx_strand_id
1 'polypeptide(L)' 'MWLQGMYIYDAISRLSPILRAFAKKGTKAQPYVEEAYPINKKTVEEAELKKEKAKSEKGLRYMQAYMVQANKQLQERK' A
#
# COMPACT_ATOMS: atom_id res chain seq x y z
N MET A 1 2.11 20.19 18.63
CA MET A 1 1.83 18.93 19.35
C MET A 1 0.75 18.06 18.71
N TRP A 2 -0.19 18.60 17.91
CA TRP A 2 -1.26 17.80 17.26
C TRP A 2 -0.77 16.70 16.31
N LEU A 3 0.26 16.98 15.50
CA LEU A 3 0.82 16.00 14.57
C LEU A 3 1.38 14.78 15.30
N GLN A 4 2.17 15.00 16.36
CA GLN A 4 2.71 13.92 17.19
C GLN A 4 1.59 13.11 17.83
N GLY A 5 0.52 13.77 18.29
CA GLY A 5 -0.68 13.10 18.80
C GLY A 5 -1.35 12.19 17.76
N MET A 6 -1.45 12.63 16.50
CA MET A 6 -1.98 11.82 15.40
C MET A 6 -1.12 10.57 15.15
N TYR A 7 0.21 10.71 15.12
CA TYR A 7 1.12 9.57 14.96
C TYR A 7 0.97 8.55 16.11
N ILE A 8 0.88 9.02 17.35
CA ILE A 8 0.69 8.15 18.53
C ILE A 8 -0.67 7.44 18.44
N TYR A 9 -1.73 8.18 18.09
CA TYR A 9 -3.07 7.63 17.93
C TYR A 9 -3.13 6.54 16.85
N ASP A 10 -2.53 6.80 15.69
CA ASP A 10 -2.46 5.84 14.58
C ASP A 10 -1.63 4.59 14.95
N ALA A 11 -0.47 4.78 15.62
CA ALA A 11 0.34 3.68 16.11
C ALA A 11 -0.45 2.75 17.04
N ILE A 12 -1.18 3.29 18.02
CA ILE A 12 -2.01 2.50 18.94
C ILE A 12 -3.16 1.83 18.19
N SER A 13 -3.81 2.54 17.27
CA SER A 13 -4.89 1.98 16.45
C SER A 13 -4.43 0.76 15.64
N ARG A 14 -3.20 0.79 15.11
CA ARG A 14 -2.59 -0.34 14.38
C ARG A 14 -2.27 -1.55 15.25
N LEU A 15 -2.12 -1.37 16.57
CA LEU A 15 -1.95 -2.45 17.54
C LEU A 15 -3.28 -3.14 17.90
N SER A 16 -4.42 -2.55 17.55
CA SER A 16 -5.75 -3.08 17.87
C SER A 16 -5.98 -4.56 17.53
N PRO A 17 -5.42 -5.15 16.45
CA PRO A 17 -5.62 -6.57 16.16
C PRO A 17 -5.03 -7.50 17.23
N ILE A 18 -3.88 -7.13 17.82
CA ILE A 18 -3.21 -7.93 18.86
C ILE A 18 -3.86 -7.69 20.23
N LEU A 19 -4.30 -6.46 20.48
CA LEU A 19 -4.89 -6.06 21.77
C LEU A 19 -6.35 -6.50 21.95
N ARG A 20 -6.99 -7.00 20.89
CA ARG A 20 -8.37 -7.49 20.95
C ARG A 20 -8.47 -8.77 21.78
N ALA A 21 -9.49 -8.84 22.65
CA ALA A 21 -9.82 -10.06 23.38
C ALA A 21 -10.01 -11.25 22.41
N PHE A 22 -9.42 -12.40 22.75
CA PHE A 22 -9.45 -13.61 21.94
C PHE A 22 -8.85 -13.45 20.53
N ALA A 23 -7.81 -12.61 20.36
CA ALA A 23 -7.04 -12.57 19.12
C ALA A 23 -6.52 -13.98 18.75
N LYS A 24 -6.62 -14.33 17.47
CA LYS A 24 -6.18 -15.65 16.99
C LYS A 24 -4.67 -15.78 17.16
N LYS A 25 -4.19 -17.00 17.43
CA LYS A 25 -2.75 -17.28 17.49
C LYS A 25 -2.11 -16.88 16.15
N GLY A 26 -1.07 -16.05 16.21
CA GLY A 26 -0.39 -15.53 15.03
C GLY A 26 -0.96 -14.23 14.46
N THR A 27 -1.97 -13.61 15.11
CA THR A 27 -2.40 -12.25 14.75
C THR A 27 -1.24 -11.27 14.92
N LYS A 28 -0.94 -10.50 13.87
CA LYS A 28 0.08 -9.46 13.85
C LYS A 28 -0.56 -8.09 13.85
N ALA A 29 0.17 -7.10 14.36
CA ALA A 29 -0.21 -5.70 14.25
C ALA A 29 -0.20 -5.29 12.78
N GLN A 30 -0.97 -4.27 12.45
CA GLN A 30 -0.82 -3.63 11.16
C GLN A 30 0.56 -2.95 11.11
N PRO A 31 1.29 -3.03 9.98
CA PRO A 31 2.57 -2.35 9.82
C PRO A 31 2.45 -0.87 10.13
N TYR A 32 3.49 -0.28 10.73
CA TYR A 32 3.54 1.17 10.89
C TYR A 32 3.73 1.87 9.55
N VAL A 33 3.48 3.18 9.51
CA VAL A 33 3.70 3.95 8.29
C VAL A 33 5.19 4.00 7.94
N GLU A 34 5.50 3.79 6.67
CA GLU A 34 6.87 3.84 6.14
C GLU A 34 7.30 5.27 5.79
N GLU A 35 6.33 6.14 5.49
CA GLU A 35 6.55 7.53 5.10
C GLU A 35 5.77 8.47 6.02
N ALA A 36 6.27 9.70 6.14
CA ALA A 36 5.60 10.72 6.91
C ALA A 36 4.23 11.06 6.29
N TYR A 37 3.24 11.31 7.15
CA TYR A 37 1.95 11.82 6.68
C TYR A 37 2.13 13.19 6.01
N PRO A 38 1.47 13.42 4.86
CA PRO A 38 1.49 14.73 4.23
C PRO A 38 0.66 15.71 5.09
N ILE A 39 1.22 16.88 5.35
CA ILE A 39 0.64 17.87 6.29
C ILE A 39 0.19 19.13 5.55
N ASN A 40 0.89 19.50 4.47
CA ASN A 40 0.56 20.67 3.67
C ASN A 40 -0.01 20.22 2.31
N LYS A 41 -0.75 21.12 1.66
CA LYS A 41 -1.44 20.81 0.38
C LYS A 41 -0.48 20.26 -0.67
N LYS A 42 0.70 20.86 -0.80
CA LYS A 42 1.73 20.41 -1.74
C LYS A 42 2.18 18.97 -1.49
N THR A 43 2.45 18.62 -0.23
CA THR A 43 2.84 17.25 0.15
C THR A 43 1.69 16.25 -0.03
N VAL A 44 0.44 16.68 0.12
CA VAL A 44 -0.74 15.85 -0.16
C VAL A 44 -0.82 15.56 -1.65
N GLU A 45 -0.75 16.59 -2.49
CA GLU A 45 -0.75 16.47 -3.95
C GLU A 45 0.41 15.59 -4.45
N GLU A 46 1.62 15.78 -3.92
CA GLU A 46 2.79 14.96 -4.25
C GLU A 46 2.60 13.49 -3.86
N ALA A 47 2.04 13.22 -2.68
CA ALA A 47 1.75 11.86 -2.22
C ALA A 47 0.66 11.19 -3.06
N GLU A 48 -0.39 11.92 -3.45
CA GLU A 48 -1.44 11.44 -4.35
C GLU A 48 -0.87 11.13 -5.73
N LEU A 49 -0.09 12.04 -6.31
CA LEU A 49 0.57 11.85 -7.60
C LEU A 49 1.50 10.63 -7.58
N LYS A 50 2.28 10.46 -6.52
CA LYS A 50 3.16 9.29 -6.35
C LYS A 50 2.35 7.99 -6.29
N LYS A 51 1.22 7.99 -5.58
CA LYS A 51 0.32 6.84 -5.48
C LYS A 51 -0.33 6.51 -6.82
N GLU A 52 -0.73 7.51 -7.60
CA GLU A 52 -1.28 7.33 -8.94
C GLU A 52 -0.24 6.77 -9.92
N LYS A 53 0.97 7.33 -9.92
CA LYS A 53 2.09 6.81 -10.73
C LYS A 53 2.38 5.35 -10.41
N ALA A 54 2.51 5.00 -9.12
CA ALA A 54 2.75 3.62 -8.69
C ALA A 54 1.63 2.65 -9.14
N LYS A 55 0.36 3.10 -9.10
CA LYS A 55 -0.77 2.31 -9.62
C LYS A 55 -0.70 2.12 -11.13
N SER A 56 -0.41 3.20 -11.87
CA SER A 56 -0.27 3.18 -13.33
C SER A 56 0.86 2.23 -13.77
N GLU A 57 2.04 2.35 -13.16
CA GLU A 57 3.19 1.48 -13.41
C GLU A 57 2.87 0.01 -13.13
N LYS A 58 2.17 -0.27 -12.02
CA LYS A 58 1.72 -1.63 -11.70
C LYS A 58 0.77 -2.17 -12.78
N GLY A 59 -0.16 -1.35 -13.26
CA GLY A 59 -1.07 -1.70 -14.36
C GLY A 59 -0.33 -1.99 -15.67
N LEU A 60 0.62 -1.13 -16.05
CA LEU A 60 1.47 -1.33 -17.22
C LEU A 60 2.25 -2.64 -17.15
N ARG A 61 2.88 -2.94 -16.00
CA ARG A 61 3.59 -4.21 -15.80
C ARG A 61 2.69 -5.42 -15.94
N TYR A 62 1.47 -5.34 -15.41
CA TYR A 62 0.50 -6.42 -15.54
C TYR A 62 0.10 -6.64 -17.01
N MET A 63 -0.18 -5.55 -17.76
CA MET A 63 -0.48 -5.64 -19.18
C MET A 63 0.68 -6.20 -20.00
N GLN A 64 1.91 -5.75 -19.73
CA GLN A 64 3.11 -6.28 -20.39
C GLN A 64 3.27 -7.78 -20.14
N ALA A 65 3.13 -8.24 -18.89
CA ALA A 65 3.19 -9.66 -18.56
C ALA A 65 2.10 -10.47 -19.28
N TYR A 66 0.88 -9.92 -19.35
CA TYR A 66 -0.23 -10.53 -20.08
C TYR A 66 0.05 -10.64 -21.58
N MET A 67 0.58 -9.60 -22.22
CA MET A 67 0.94 -9.61 -23.64
C MET A 67 2.03 -10.64 -23.94
N VAL A 68 3.05 -10.74 -23.09
CA VAL A 68 4.11 -11.76 -23.22
C VAL A 68 3.51 -13.17 -23.15
N GLN A 69 2.61 -13.41 -22.21
CA GLN A 69 1.93 -14.70 -22.08
C GLN A 69 1.04 -15.02 -23.29
N ALA A 70 0.28 -14.04 -23.79
CA ALA A 70 -0.57 -14.20 -24.97
C ALA A 70 0.26 -14.51 -26.23
N ASN A 71 1.39 -13.82 -26.41
CA ASN A 71 2.31 -14.07 -27.52
C ASN A 71 2.91 -15.49 -27.45
N LYS A 72 3.28 -15.95 -26.26
CA LYS A 72 3.77 -17.33 -26.05
C LYS A 72 2.73 -18.36 -26.46
N GLN A 73 1.47 -18.20 -26.02
CA GLN A 73 0.38 -19.11 -26.41
C GLN A 73 0.10 -19.09 -27.91
N LEU A 74 0.24 -17.94 -28.57
CA LEU A 74 0.08 -17.85 -30.02
C LEU A 74 1.19 -18.56 -30.78
N GLN A 75 2.44 -18.49 -30.29
CA GLN A 75 3.58 -19.23 -30.86
C GLN A 75 3.42 -20.73 -30.69
N GLU A 76 2.97 -21.21 -29.53
CA GLU A 76 2.73 -22.65 -29.27
C GLU A 76 1.60 -23.24 -30.13
N ARG A 77 0.72 -22.40 -30.69
CA ARG A 77 -0.39 -22.82 -31.58
C ARG A 77 -0.04 -22.77 -33.08
N LYS A 78 1.11 -22.24 -33.46
CA LYS A 78 1.61 -22.20 -34.84
C LYS A 78 2.53 -23.38 -35.10
#